data_AF-A0AAV7CYX4-F1
#
_entry.id   AF-A0AAV7CYX4-F1
#
_cell.length_a   1.000
_cell.length_b   1.000
_cell.length_c   1.000
_cell.angle_alpha   90.00
_cell.angle_beta   90.00
_cell.angle_gamma   90.00
#
_symmetry.space_group_name_H-M   'P 1'
#
loop_
_entity.id
_entity.type
_entity.pdbx_description
1 polymer ?
#
loop_
_entity_poly.entity_id
_entity_poly.type
_entity_poly.pdbx_seq_one_letter_code
_entity_poly.pdbx_strand_id
1 'polypeptide(L)'
;MHIRMSMIFLWILCQCFQYHLCCNIHDLEYDFGLKNLSMTIKKKEAIVTWDCDVPREKLSDVSYAIYLHWEYEMEVKGCGKEIVLILPDDLPTPICVQVAPVLHDKNCPNASEICLNPGRNEMEENIQCITYNISSIKCTWTFAKNLPHETNFSLTLIQDATIIHCQQYAYDMEMRTGYCSFHDLTINYFENVLVMLSKKGSEDHVLKDYFKPADKELFNPPRNLTLTYLEDNVLLSWKPPHTQYDVSESCFIYQMEKNKELTSDVSNPHFINIETKCSVRIRVKGENICGMNENWGQWSEEISCGKFTPCK
;
A
#
# COMPACT_ATOMS: atom_id res chain seq x y z
N MET A 1 7.53 9.46 48.21
CA MET A 1 7.47 9.00 46.80
C MET A 1 8.75 8.25 46.41
N HIS A 2 9.14 7.22 47.18
CA HIS A 2 10.32 6.39 46.86
C HIS A 2 10.12 4.89 47.15
N ILE A 3 9.07 4.53 47.90
CA ILE A 3 8.82 3.14 48.33
C ILE A 3 7.93 2.38 47.33
N ARG A 4 7.09 3.07 46.53
CA ARG A 4 6.24 2.45 45.50
C ARG A 4 6.99 2.03 44.23
N MET A 5 8.08 2.71 43.88
CA MET A 5 8.91 2.36 42.71
C MET A 5 9.76 1.11 42.96
N SER A 6 10.15 0.88 44.22
CA SER A 6 10.97 -0.27 44.63
C SER A 6 10.20 -1.59 44.61
N MET A 7 8.90 -1.60 44.94
CA MET A 7 8.09 -2.83 44.85
C MET A 7 7.79 -3.25 43.41
N ILE A 8 7.61 -2.31 42.48
CA ILE A 8 7.41 -2.61 41.06
C ILE A 8 8.71 -3.14 40.44
N PHE A 9 9.86 -2.54 40.77
CA PHE A 9 11.16 -3.05 40.34
C PHE A 9 11.49 -4.41 40.94
N LEU A 10 11.15 -4.67 42.21
CA LEU A 10 11.31 -6.01 42.82
C LEU A 10 10.37 -7.03 42.17
N TRP A 11 9.17 -6.66 41.75
CA TRP A 11 8.23 -7.57 41.09
C TRP A 11 8.66 -7.91 39.65
N ILE A 12 9.15 -6.91 38.90
CA ILE A 12 9.75 -7.11 37.57
C ILE A 12 11.05 -7.90 37.65
N LEU A 13 11.91 -7.62 38.65
CA LEU A 13 13.13 -8.39 38.89
C LEU A 13 12.82 -9.81 39.36
N CYS A 14 11.78 -10.04 40.16
CA CYS A 14 11.38 -11.38 40.60
C CYS A 14 10.76 -12.20 39.47
N GLN A 15 10.00 -11.57 38.56
CA GLN A 15 9.57 -12.19 37.31
C GLN A 15 10.78 -12.51 36.43
N CYS A 16 11.68 -11.56 36.16
CA CYS A 16 12.93 -11.81 35.42
C CYS A 16 13.81 -12.90 36.05
N PHE A 17 13.87 -12.99 37.39
CA PHE A 17 14.64 -14.03 38.09
C PHE A 17 13.95 -15.40 38.02
N GLN A 18 12.61 -15.46 38.07
CA GLN A 18 11.87 -16.69 37.78
C GLN A 18 12.06 -17.16 36.33
N TYR A 19 12.15 -16.24 35.37
CA TYR A 19 12.43 -16.58 33.97
C TYR A 19 13.90 -16.98 33.73
N HIS A 20 14.87 -16.36 34.40
CA HIS A 20 16.30 -16.70 34.26
C HIS A 20 16.70 -18.03 34.93
N LEU A 21 15.89 -18.58 35.83
CA LEU A 21 16.15 -19.87 36.47
C LEU A 21 15.58 -21.09 35.71
N CYS A 22 14.95 -20.89 34.54
CA CYS A 22 14.21 -21.97 33.88
C CYS A 22 15.02 -22.91 32.97
N CYS A 23 16.28 -22.62 32.65
CA CYS A 23 17.22 -23.59 32.08
C CYS A 23 18.54 -23.48 32.83
N ASN A 24 19.16 -24.62 33.17
CA ASN A 24 20.49 -24.58 33.77
C ASN A 24 21.45 -23.88 32.81
N ILE A 25 22.45 -23.18 33.36
CA ILE A 25 23.51 -22.50 32.59
C ILE A 25 24.26 -23.46 31.64
N HIS A 26 24.14 -24.77 31.84
CA HIS A 26 24.66 -25.81 30.95
C HIS A 26 23.79 -26.14 29.71
N ASP A 27 22.50 -25.75 29.69
CA ASP A 27 21.61 -25.94 28.54
C ASP A 27 21.58 -24.70 27.61
N LEU A 28 22.22 -23.60 28.01
CA LEU A 28 22.27 -22.31 27.31
C LEU A 28 23.23 -22.26 26.11
N GLU A 29 23.84 -23.39 25.72
CA GLU A 29 24.72 -23.45 24.54
C GLU A 29 23.93 -23.51 23.21
N TYR A 30 22.61 -23.74 23.27
CA TYR A 30 21.72 -23.86 22.12
C TYR A 30 20.57 -22.84 22.16
N ASP A 31 20.32 -22.20 21.02
CA ASP A 31 19.15 -21.36 20.83
C ASP A 31 17.93 -22.25 20.53
N PHE A 32 17.05 -22.43 21.51
CA PHE A 32 15.78 -23.14 21.33
C PHE A 32 14.71 -22.24 20.68
N GLY A 33 15.12 -21.09 20.15
CA GLY A 33 14.28 -20.18 19.38
C GLY A 33 13.60 -20.87 18.21
N LEU A 34 12.35 -20.47 17.98
CA LEU A 34 11.57 -20.92 16.84
C LEU A 34 11.69 -19.91 15.70
N LYS A 35 11.65 -20.40 14.46
CA LYS A 35 11.70 -19.56 13.25
C LYS A 35 10.40 -19.72 12.47
N ASN A 36 10.11 -18.69 11.66
CA ASN A 36 8.98 -18.71 10.72
C ASN A 36 7.62 -19.03 11.36
N LEU A 37 7.37 -18.55 12.59
CA LEU A 37 6.07 -18.69 13.23
C LEU A 37 5.01 -18.04 12.34
N SER A 38 4.03 -18.83 11.93
CA SER A 38 2.89 -18.34 11.16
C SER A 38 1.58 -18.92 11.69
N MET A 39 0.52 -18.14 11.52
CA MET A 39 -0.83 -18.50 11.91
C MET A 39 -1.76 -18.16 10.76
N THR A 40 -2.71 -19.05 10.47
CA THR A 40 -3.79 -18.82 9.50
C THR A 40 -5.12 -19.19 10.15
N ILE A 41 -6.13 -18.32 10.07
CA ILE A 41 -7.46 -18.61 10.61
C ILE A 41 -8.37 -19.03 9.47
N LYS A 42 -8.97 -20.22 9.59
CA LYS A 42 -10.01 -20.72 8.68
C LYS A 42 -11.26 -21.03 9.49
N LYS A 43 -12.34 -20.26 9.28
CA LYS A 43 -13.59 -20.38 10.04
C LYS A 43 -13.35 -20.27 11.56
N LYS A 44 -13.47 -21.38 12.30
CA LYS A 44 -13.25 -21.49 13.75
C LYS A 44 -11.97 -22.26 14.10
N GLU A 45 -11.04 -22.36 13.17
CA GLU A 45 -9.79 -23.08 13.35
C GLU A 45 -8.62 -22.13 13.10
N ALA A 46 -7.67 -22.06 14.03
CA ALA A 46 -6.37 -21.42 13.82
C ALA A 46 -5.33 -22.50 13.54
N ILE A 47 -4.71 -22.44 12.37
CA ILE A 47 -3.63 -23.33 11.93
C ILE A 47 -2.31 -22.61 12.22
N VAL A 48 -1.50 -23.18 13.10
CA VAL A 48 -0.24 -22.60 13.57
C VAL A 48 0.92 -23.49 13.11
N THR A 49 1.97 -22.87 12.56
CA THR A 49 3.17 -23.57 12.06
C THR A 49 4.45 -22.84 12.49
N TRP A 50 5.53 -23.59 12.71
CA TRP A 50 6.85 -23.04 13.01
C TRP A 50 7.96 -24.05 12.66
N ASP A 51 9.16 -23.52 12.44
CA ASP A 51 10.39 -24.30 12.27
C ASP A 51 11.15 -24.38 13.59
N CYS A 52 11.59 -25.59 13.96
CA CYS A 52 12.50 -25.77 15.10
C CYS A 52 13.93 -25.46 14.67
N ASP A 53 14.61 -24.57 15.38
CA ASP A 53 16.05 -24.35 15.21
C ASP A 53 16.87 -25.21 16.19
N VAL A 54 16.49 -26.50 16.33
CA VAL A 54 17.09 -27.43 17.31
C VAL A 54 17.82 -28.57 16.59
N PRO A 55 19.02 -28.98 17.04
CA PRO A 55 19.73 -30.14 16.49
C PRO A 55 18.86 -31.41 16.51
N ARG A 56 18.92 -32.22 15.45
CA ARG A 56 18.09 -33.44 15.29
C ARG A 56 18.19 -34.42 16.46
N GLU A 57 19.36 -34.48 17.09
CA GLU A 57 19.64 -35.38 18.22
C GLU A 57 18.90 -34.97 19.51
N LYS A 58 18.46 -33.71 19.61
CA LYS A 58 17.74 -33.14 20.76
C LYS A 58 16.26 -32.91 20.51
N LEU A 59 15.79 -33.20 19.29
CA LEU A 59 14.41 -32.96 18.88
C LEU A 59 13.39 -33.80 19.69
N SER A 60 13.81 -34.95 20.22
CA SER A 60 12.99 -35.81 21.09
C SER A 60 12.78 -35.26 22.49
N ASP A 61 13.66 -34.36 22.93
CA ASP A 61 13.73 -33.87 24.29
C ASP A 61 13.03 -32.51 24.46
N VAL A 62 12.66 -31.89 23.33
CA VAL A 62 12.00 -30.58 23.27
C VAL A 62 10.52 -30.76 22.93
N SER A 63 9.68 -30.17 23.76
CA SER A 63 8.27 -29.92 23.49
C SER A 63 8.01 -28.43 23.36
N TYR A 64 6.83 -28.07 22.85
CA TYR A 64 6.40 -26.68 22.73
C TYR A 64 5.04 -26.53 23.38
N ALA A 65 4.93 -25.59 24.31
CA ALA A 65 3.67 -25.14 24.87
C ALA A 65 3.09 -24.05 23.96
N ILE A 66 1.81 -24.20 23.62
CA ILE A 66 1.06 -23.26 22.81
C ILE A 66 -0.01 -22.64 23.72
N TYR A 67 0.01 -21.32 23.82
CA TYR A 67 -0.95 -20.54 24.60
C TYR A 67 -1.87 -19.74 23.67
N LEU A 68 -3.18 -19.93 23.81
CA LEU A 68 -4.18 -19.03 23.22
C LEU A 68 -4.54 -17.96 24.26
N HIS A 69 -4.26 -16.69 23.94
CA HIS A 69 -4.49 -15.56 24.86
C HIS A 69 -3.98 -15.79 26.29
N TRP A 70 -2.87 -16.52 26.44
CA TRP A 70 -2.26 -16.81 27.73
C TRP A 70 -3.13 -17.67 28.68
N GLU A 71 -4.24 -18.22 28.20
CA GLU A 71 -5.22 -18.95 29.02
C GLU A 71 -5.32 -20.44 28.67
N TYR A 72 -5.34 -20.79 27.39
CA TYR A 72 -5.43 -22.19 26.95
C TYR A 72 -4.04 -22.73 26.58
N GLU A 73 -3.55 -23.68 27.36
CA GLU A 73 -2.26 -24.33 27.17
C GLU A 73 -2.42 -25.72 26.55
N MET A 74 -1.70 -25.98 25.48
CA MET A 74 -1.48 -27.33 24.97
C MET A 74 -0.01 -27.58 24.67
N GLU A 75 0.45 -28.80 24.91
CA GLU A 75 1.85 -29.17 24.70
C GLU A 75 1.98 -30.14 23.53
N VAL A 76 2.90 -29.83 22.61
CA VAL A 76 3.18 -30.64 21.42
C VAL A 76 4.63 -31.10 21.44
N LYS A 77 4.86 -32.39 21.18
CA LYS A 77 6.22 -32.94 21.05
C LYS A 77 6.74 -32.78 19.63
N GLY A 78 7.97 -32.30 19.50
CA GLY A 78 8.60 -32.05 18.19
C GLY A 78 8.08 -30.79 17.49
N CYS A 79 8.37 -30.66 16.19
CA CYS A 79 8.08 -29.45 15.44
C CYS A 79 6.61 -29.34 15.00
N GLY A 80 6.09 -28.12 15.01
CA GLY A 80 4.73 -27.80 14.60
C GLY A 80 4.52 -27.87 13.10
N LYS A 81 4.39 -29.08 12.57
CA LYS A 81 3.81 -29.30 11.24
C LYS A 81 2.29 -29.23 11.36
N GLU A 82 1.76 -28.03 11.13
CA GLU A 82 0.32 -27.72 11.06
C GLU A 82 -0.49 -28.11 12.30
N ILE A 83 -0.31 -27.37 13.40
CA ILE A 83 -1.14 -27.55 14.60
C ILE A 83 -2.45 -26.80 14.42
N VAL A 84 -3.56 -27.51 14.59
CA VAL A 84 -4.91 -26.94 14.46
C VAL A 84 -5.49 -26.68 15.84
N LEU A 85 -5.77 -25.41 16.14
CA LEU A 85 -6.44 -24.95 17.36
C LEU A 85 -7.91 -24.66 17.05
N ILE A 86 -8.82 -25.26 17.82
CA ILE A 86 -10.24 -24.93 17.74
C ILE A 86 -10.47 -23.66 18.56
N LEU A 87 -11.01 -22.63 17.91
CA LEU A 87 -11.24 -21.31 18.50
C LEU A 87 -12.60 -21.28 19.23
N PRO A 88 -12.63 -20.89 20.52
CA PRO A 88 -13.87 -20.59 21.23
C PRO A 88 -14.72 -19.51 20.55
N ASP A 89 -16.03 -19.51 20.79
CA ASP A 89 -16.96 -18.58 20.14
C ASP A 89 -16.74 -17.10 20.55
N ASP A 90 -16.25 -16.85 21.77
CA ASP A 90 -16.14 -15.51 22.36
C ASP A 90 -14.68 -15.04 22.54
N LEU A 91 -13.80 -15.34 21.58
CA LEU A 91 -12.41 -14.90 21.64
C LEU A 91 -12.26 -13.38 21.45
N PRO A 92 -11.41 -12.71 22.25
CA PRO A 92 -11.07 -11.31 22.00
C PRO A 92 -10.28 -11.16 20.70
N THR A 93 -10.54 -10.06 19.98
CA THR A 93 -9.77 -9.64 18.81
C THR A 93 -8.71 -8.60 19.21
N PRO A 94 -7.44 -8.72 18.76
CA PRO A 94 -6.89 -9.79 17.91
C PRO A 94 -6.83 -11.15 18.62
N ILE A 95 -6.94 -12.24 17.88
CA ILE A 95 -6.61 -13.59 18.35
C ILE A 95 -5.09 -13.71 18.40
N CYS A 96 -4.54 -13.96 19.59
CA CYS A 96 -3.11 -14.10 19.82
C CYS A 96 -2.76 -15.54 20.22
N VAL A 97 -1.73 -16.08 19.56
CA VAL A 97 -1.13 -17.38 19.90
C VAL A 97 0.34 -17.18 20.22
N GLN A 98 0.76 -17.73 21.35
CA GLN A 98 2.14 -17.77 21.78
C GLN A 98 2.65 -19.21 21.75
N VAL A 99 3.88 -19.41 21.28
CA VAL A 99 4.56 -20.71 21.29
C VAL A 99 5.84 -20.55 22.09
N ALA A 100 6.02 -21.41 23.09
CA ALA A 100 7.18 -21.41 23.98
C ALA A 100 7.84 -22.79 24.03
N PRO A 101 9.18 -22.89 23.92
CA PRO A 101 9.88 -24.16 24.10
C PRO A 101 9.83 -24.63 25.56
N VAL A 102 9.63 -25.93 25.74
CA VAL A 102 9.60 -26.62 27.03
C VAL A 102 10.64 -27.74 27.01
N LEU A 103 11.46 -27.78 28.05
CA LEU A 103 12.51 -28.78 28.25
C LEU A 103 12.38 -29.37 29.64
N HIS A 104 12.23 -30.69 29.75
CA HIS A 104 12.10 -31.39 31.04
C HIS A 104 11.06 -30.73 31.98
N ASP A 105 9.88 -30.43 31.44
CA ASP A 105 8.77 -29.78 32.17
C ASP A 105 9.08 -28.35 32.68
N LYS A 106 10.05 -27.66 32.05
CA LYS A 106 10.38 -26.26 32.36
C LYS A 106 10.26 -25.35 31.14
N ASN A 107 9.61 -24.20 31.32
CA ASN A 107 9.43 -23.19 30.27
C ASN A 107 10.74 -22.47 29.99
N CYS A 108 11.27 -22.61 28.78
CA CYS A 108 12.49 -21.95 28.40
C CYS A 108 12.23 -20.46 28.06
N PRO A 109 13.20 -19.56 28.31
CA PRO A 109 13.20 -18.27 27.65
C PRO A 109 13.20 -18.49 26.12
N ASN A 110 12.55 -17.60 25.35
CA ASN A 110 12.35 -17.65 23.88
C ASN A 110 10.91 -18.00 23.41
N ALA A 111 9.90 -17.54 24.13
CA ALA A 111 8.53 -17.59 23.61
C ALA A 111 8.32 -16.57 22.48
N SER A 112 7.65 -16.99 21.41
CA SER A 112 7.25 -16.11 20.30
C SER A 112 5.74 -15.99 20.23
N GLU A 113 5.23 -14.82 19.92
CA GLU A 113 3.80 -14.53 19.83
C GLU A 113 3.43 -14.03 18.43
N ILE A 114 2.28 -14.48 17.92
CA ILE A 114 1.65 -13.97 16.71
C ILE A 114 0.18 -13.65 16.98
N CYS A 115 -0.26 -12.47 16.55
CA CYS A 115 -1.64 -12.00 16.71
C CYS A 115 -2.28 -11.71 15.34
N LEU A 116 -3.51 -12.19 15.13
CA LEU A 116 -4.32 -11.90 13.95
C LEU A 116 -5.64 -11.26 14.36
N ASN A 117 -6.10 -10.25 13.62
CA ASN A 117 -7.45 -9.70 13.79
C ASN A 117 -8.40 -10.38 12.79
N PRO A 118 -9.13 -11.44 13.17
CA PRO A 118 -10.19 -11.96 12.31
C PRO A 118 -11.27 -10.88 12.18
N GLY A 119 -11.38 -10.29 11.00
CA GLY A 119 -12.28 -9.17 10.71
C GLY A 119 -11.61 -7.87 10.30
N ARG A 120 -10.28 -7.73 10.45
CA ARG A 120 -9.53 -6.69 9.71
C ARG A 120 -9.10 -7.32 8.39
N ASN A 121 -9.69 -6.87 7.29
CA ASN A 121 -9.42 -7.40 5.96
C ASN A 121 -7.90 -7.48 5.71
N GLU A 122 -7.41 -8.59 5.14
CA GLU A 122 -6.00 -8.78 4.77
C GLU A 122 -5.52 -7.69 3.80
N MET A 123 -6.46 -7.10 3.07
CA MET A 123 -6.31 -5.92 2.23
C MET A 123 -7.14 -4.79 2.84
N GLU A 124 -6.59 -3.58 2.96
CA GLU A 124 -7.41 -2.43 3.35
C GLU A 124 -8.40 -2.09 2.22
N GLU A 125 -9.59 -1.60 2.59
CA GLU A 125 -10.85 -1.75 1.86
C GLU A 125 -10.91 -1.15 0.45
N ASN A 126 -9.89 -0.43 -0.03
CA ASN A 126 -9.97 0.31 -1.28
C ASN A 126 -8.74 0.12 -2.19
N ILE A 127 -9.01 -0.32 -3.41
CA ILE A 127 -8.09 -0.21 -4.54
C ILE A 127 -8.22 1.23 -5.07
N GLN A 128 -7.12 1.95 -5.22
CA GLN A 128 -7.13 3.30 -5.80
C GLN A 128 -6.48 3.28 -7.18
N CYS A 129 -7.24 3.61 -8.21
CA CYS A 129 -6.77 3.67 -9.58
C CYS A 129 -6.80 5.10 -10.14
N ILE A 130 -5.79 5.43 -10.96
CA ILE A 130 -5.72 6.64 -11.77
C ILE A 130 -5.45 6.28 -13.22
N THR A 131 -6.06 7.02 -14.14
CA THR A 131 -5.72 6.97 -15.57
C THR A 131 -4.69 8.07 -15.84
N TYR A 132 -3.62 7.75 -16.54
CA TYR A 132 -2.51 8.69 -16.75
C TYR A 132 -1.81 8.41 -18.08
N ASN A 133 -1.04 9.39 -18.53
CA ASN A 133 -0.25 9.27 -19.75
C ASN A 133 -1.06 8.74 -20.95
N ILE A 134 -2.26 9.29 -21.14
CA ILE A 134 -3.18 9.04 -22.26
C ILE A 134 -3.83 7.65 -22.24
N SER A 135 -3.06 6.56 -22.13
CA SER A 135 -3.54 5.17 -22.29
C SER A 135 -3.14 4.22 -21.15
N SER A 136 -2.65 4.73 -20.02
CA SER A 136 -2.19 3.90 -18.91
C SER A 136 -3.11 4.02 -17.69
N ILE A 137 -3.24 2.93 -16.93
CA ILE A 137 -3.91 2.93 -15.62
C ILE A 137 -2.91 2.44 -14.57
N LYS A 138 -2.81 3.16 -13.46
CA LYS A 138 -2.03 2.74 -12.29
C LYS A 138 -2.99 2.54 -11.13
N CYS A 139 -2.95 1.36 -10.54
CA CYS A 139 -3.71 1.01 -9.36
C CYS A 139 -2.79 0.78 -8.16
N THR A 140 -3.26 1.13 -6.98
CA THR A 140 -2.55 0.99 -5.71
C THR A 140 -3.48 0.39 -4.67
N TRP A 141 -2.94 -0.40 -3.77
CA TRP A 141 -3.70 -0.96 -2.64
C TRP A 141 -2.78 -1.11 -1.44
N THR A 142 -3.34 -0.98 -0.24
CA THR A 142 -2.62 -1.26 1.01
C THR A 142 -2.98 -2.65 1.51
N PHE A 143 -2.02 -3.33 2.13
CA PHE A 143 -2.19 -4.68 2.65
C PHE A 143 -1.71 -4.79 4.09
N ALA A 144 -2.28 -5.75 4.83
CA ALA A 144 -2.09 -5.81 6.27
C ALA A 144 -0.66 -6.19 6.67
N LYS A 145 -0.17 -5.62 7.79
CA LYS A 145 1.21 -5.80 8.28
C LYS A 145 1.56 -7.24 8.63
N ASN A 146 0.55 -8.02 9.03
CA ASN A 146 0.68 -9.44 9.39
C ASN A 146 0.77 -10.37 8.17
N LEU A 147 0.61 -9.87 6.95
CA LEU A 147 0.82 -10.68 5.76
C LEU A 147 2.32 -10.98 5.56
N PRO A 148 2.68 -12.25 5.24
CA PRO A 148 4.04 -12.62 4.89
C PRO A 148 4.59 -11.72 3.79
N HIS A 149 5.89 -11.43 3.85
CA HIS A 149 6.57 -10.62 2.82
C HIS A 149 6.45 -11.22 1.41
N GLU A 150 6.26 -12.53 1.31
CA GLU A 150 6.12 -13.28 0.05
C GLU A 150 4.67 -13.35 -0.46
N THR A 151 3.74 -12.61 0.16
CA THR A 151 2.34 -12.59 -0.27
C THR A 151 2.24 -11.99 -1.67
N ASN A 152 1.86 -12.82 -2.64
CA ASN A 152 1.68 -12.39 -4.02
C ASN A 152 0.23 -12.01 -4.29
N PHE A 153 0.04 -10.86 -4.92
CA PHE A 153 -1.27 -10.40 -5.39
C PHE A 153 -1.41 -10.61 -6.90
N SER A 154 -2.66 -10.68 -7.35
CA SER A 154 -3.04 -10.69 -8.75
C SER A 154 -4.09 -9.62 -8.97
N LEU A 155 -3.77 -8.63 -9.80
CA LEU A 155 -4.68 -7.57 -10.17
C LEU A 155 -5.04 -7.69 -11.66
N THR A 156 -6.34 -7.61 -11.94
CA THR A 156 -6.92 -7.77 -13.28
C THR A 156 -7.91 -6.63 -13.54
N LEU A 157 -7.84 -6.04 -14.73
CA LEU A 157 -8.80 -5.05 -15.23
C LEU A 157 -9.70 -5.72 -16.27
N ILE A 158 -11.01 -5.49 -16.17
CA ILE A 158 -12.03 -6.10 -17.03
C ILE A 158 -12.95 -5.01 -17.56
N GLN A 159 -13.18 -5.01 -18.87
CA GLN A 159 -14.21 -4.21 -19.53
C GLN A 159 -14.86 -5.03 -20.64
N ASP A 160 -16.18 -5.18 -20.58
CA ASP A 160 -16.96 -6.08 -21.45
C ASP A 160 -16.38 -7.51 -21.45
N ALA A 161 -15.93 -7.99 -22.62
CA ALA A 161 -15.29 -9.29 -22.78
C ALA A 161 -13.75 -9.22 -22.69
N THR A 162 -13.18 -8.03 -22.51
CA THR A 162 -11.73 -7.81 -22.46
C THR A 162 -11.23 -7.98 -21.03
N ILE A 163 -10.29 -8.90 -20.85
CA ILE A 163 -9.62 -9.18 -19.57
C ILE A 163 -8.14 -8.85 -19.74
N ILE A 164 -7.64 -7.94 -18.92
CA ILE A 164 -6.26 -7.46 -18.96
C ILE A 164 -5.64 -7.74 -17.59
N HIS A 165 -4.60 -8.57 -17.58
CA HIS A 165 -3.81 -8.79 -16.36
C HIS A 165 -2.79 -7.67 -16.17
N CYS A 166 -2.49 -7.36 -14.92
CA CYS A 166 -1.45 -6.39 -14.60
C CYS A 166 -0.13 -6.70 -15.33
N GLN A 167 0.43 -5.71 -16.01
CA GLN A 167 1.65 -5.87 -16.80
C GLN A 167 2.90 -5.64 -15.97
N GLN A 168 2.85 -4.69 -15.02
CA GLN A 168 3.99 -4.36 -14.17
C GLN A 168 3.56 -4.19 -12.72
N TYR A 169 4.12 -5.02 -11.83
CA TYR A 169 3.95 -4.92 -10.38
C TYR A 169 5.12 -4.17 -9.74
N ALA A 170 4.83 -3.43 -8.67
CA ALA A 170 5.82 -2.94 -7.73
C ALA A 170 5.26 -3.01 -6.30
N TYR A 171 6.15 -3.05 -5.32
CA TYR A 171 5.77 -3.18 -3.91
C TYR A 171 6.64 -2.27 -3.04
N ASP A 172 6.00 -1.56 -2.13
CA ASP A 172 6.64 -0.88 -1.02
C ASP A 172 6.34 -1.68 0.26
N MET A 173 7.34 -2.43 0.74
CA MET A 173 7.18 -3.31 1.90
C MET A 173 7.13 -2.55 3.23
N GLU A 174 7.68 -1.34 3.28
CA GLU A 174 7.66 -0.48 4.47
C GLU A 174 6.28 0.15 4.64
N MET A 175 5.73 0.69 3.55
CA MET A 175 4.38 1.26 3.51
C MET A 175 3.28 0.19 3.42
N ARG A 176 3.64 -1.06 3.11
CA ARG A 176 2.71 -2.16 2.83
C ARG A 176 1.74 -1.81 1.70
N THR A 177 2.30 -1.29 0.61
CA THR A 177 1.54 -0.83 -0.56
C THR A 177 1.96 -1.61 -1.79
N GLY A 178 0.99 -2.18 -2.48
CA GLY A 178 1.17 -2.79 -3.80
C GLY A 178 0.78 -1.81 -4.90
N TYR A 179 1.46 -1.93 -6.03
CA TYR A 179 1.23 -1.12 -7.22
C TYR A 179 1.10 -2.04 -8.43
N CYS A 180 0.20 -1.66 -9.33
CA CYS A 180 0.06 -2.25 -10.64
C CYS A 180 -0.01 -1.16 -11.71
N SER A 181 0.71 -1.33 -12.80
CA SER A 181 0.59 -0.52 -14.00
C SER A 181 0.10 -1.35 -15.20
N PHE A 182 -0.87 -0.78 -15.89
CA PHE A 182 -1.35 -1.18 -17.20
C PHE A 182 -1.01 -0.08 -18.21
N HIS A 183 -0.52 -0.47 -19.37
CA HIS A 183 -0.07 0.41 -20.43
C HIS A 183 -0.76 0.05 -21.75
N ASP A 184 -0.82 1.03 -22.65
CA ASP A 184 -1.33 0.90 -24.02
C ASP A 184 -2.74 0.29 -24.05
N LEU A 185 -3.61 0.76 -23.16
CA LEU A 185 -4.99 0.29 -23.04
C LEU A 185 -5.87 0.84 -24.17
N THR A 186 -6.57 -0.09 -24.83
CA THR A 186 -7.66 0.21 -25.76
C THR A 186 -8.98 -0.13 -25.07
N ILE A 187 -9.52 0.83 -24.32
CA ILE A 187 -10.74 0.69 -23.50
C ILE A 187 -11.67 1.88 -23.74
N ASN A 188 -12.95 1.74 -23.40
CA ASN A 188 -13.90 2.85 -23.38
C ASN A 188 -13.73 3.67 -22.10
N TYR A 189 -13.37 4.95 -22.24
CA TYR A 189 -13.07 5.83 -21.10
C TYR A 189 -14.31 6.34 -20.37
N PHE A 190 -15.48 6.29 -21.00
CA PHE A 190 -16.75 6.77 -20.44
C PHE A 190 -17.66 5.66 -19.92
N GLU A 191 -17.20 4.40 -20.02
CA GLU A 191 -17.86 3.23 -19.45
C GLU A 191 -17.07 2.67 -18.27
N ASN A 192 -17.77 1.93 -17.40
CA ASN A 192 -17.13 1.36 -16.22
C ASN A 192 -16.14 0.26 -16.59
N VAL A 193 -14.97 0.29 -15.95
CA VAL A 193 -14.06 -0.84 -15.85
C VAL A 193 -14.21 -1.47 -14.47
N LEU A 194 -14.03 -2.79 -14.39
CA LEU A 194 -13.92 -3.53 -13.15
C LEU A 194 -12.44 -3.83 -12.88
N VAL A 195 -11.93 -3.46 -11.72
CA VAL A 195 -10.63 -3.91 -11.23
C VAL A 195 -10.82 -4.93 -10.12
N MET A 196 -10.22 -6.10 -10.28
CA MET A 196 -10.24 -7.19 -9.30
C MET A 196 -8.85 -7.44 -8.77
N LEU A 197 -8.69 -7.38 -7.46
CA LEU A 197 -7.46 -7.72 -6.74
C LEU A 197 -7.70 -8.97 -5.90
N SER A 198 -6.90 -10.01 -6.14
CA SER A 198 -6.93 -11.24 -5.37
C SER A 198 -5.55 -11.58 -4.83
N LYS A 199 -5.51 -12.30 -3.71
CA LYS A 199 -4.29 -12.93 -3.20
C LYS A 199 -4.08 -14.23 -3.95
N LYS A 200 -2.92 -14.44 -4.57
CA LYS A 200 -2.63 -15.68 -5.31
C LYS A 200 -2.68 -16.88 -4.34
N GLY A 201 -3.41 -17.93 -4.73
CA GLY A 201 -3.58 -19.13 -3.90
C GLY A 201 -4.64 -19.02 -2.80
N SER A 202 -5.39 -17.91 -2.73
CA SER A 202 -6.56 -17.76 -1.87
C SER A 202 -7.77 -17.38 -2.73
N GLU A 203 -8.85 -18.14 -2.62
CA GLU A 203 -10.12 -17.86 -3.31
C GLU A 203 -11.09 -17.06 -2.42
N ASP A 204 -10.76 -16.87 -1.15
CA ASP A 204 -11.72 -16.43 -0.13
C ASP A 204 -11.88 -14.90 -0.06
N HIS A 205 -10.93 -14.13 -0.61
CA HIS A 205 -10.97 -12.66 -0.55
C HIS A 205 -10.51 -12.00 -1.85
N VAL A 206 -11.44 -11.31 -2.51
CA VAL A 206 -11.21 -10.53 -3.73
C VAL A 206 -11.78 -9.13 -3.55
N LEU A 207 -10.92 -8.12 -3.56
CA LEU A 207 -11.35 -6.72 -3.63
C LEU A 207 -11.76 -6.37 -5.06
N LYS A 208 -12.84 -5.61 -5.18
CA LYS A 208 -13.39 -5.16 -6.46
C LYS A 208 -13.66 -3.68 -6.40
N ASP A 209 -13.28 -2.97 -7.45
CA ASP A 209 -13.64 -1.57 -7.65
C ASP A 209 -14.17 -1.36 -9.07
N TYR A 210 -15.09 -0.42 -9.22
CA TYR A 210 -15.70 -0.04 -10.50
C TYR A 210 -15.57 1.47 -10.70
N PHE A 211 -15.01 1.88 -11.83
CA PHE A 211 -14.88 3.30 -12.17
C PHE A 211 -14.86 3.52 -13.68
N LYS A 212 -15.17 4.75 -14.12
CA LYS A 212 -14.92 5.19 -15.49
C LYS A 212 -13.50 5.74 -15.60
N PRO A 213 -12.69 5.31 -16.58
CA PRO A 213 -11.33 5.83 -16.73
C PRO A 213 -11.24 7.36 -16.84
N ALA A 214 -12.20 8.03 -17.50
CA ALA A 214 -12.26 9.48 -17.65
C ALA A 214 -12.45 10.22 -16.31
N ASP A 215 -13.24 9.66 -15.38
CA ASP A 215 -13.48 10.22 -14.04
C ASP A 215 -12.20 10.18 -13.16
N LYS A 216 -11.20 9.38 -13.55
CA LYS A 216 -9.94 9.18 -12.85
C LYS A 216 -8.71 9.63 -13.65
N GLU A 217 -8.91 10.29 -14.78
CA GLU A 217 -7.83 10.70 -15.67
C GLU A 217 -7.10 11.93 -15.14
N LEU A 218 -5.78 11.82 -14.99
CA LEU A 218 -4.91 12.96 -14.77
C LEU A 218 -4.30 13.35 -16.11
N PHE A 219 -4.76 14.48 -16.64
CA PHE A 219 -4.31 14.96 -17.93
C PHE A 219 -2.81 15.31 -17.94
N ASN A 220 -2.17 14.98 -19.05
CA ASN A 220 -0.86 15.52 -19.37
C ASN A 220 -0.95 17.05 -19.54
N PRO A 221 0.18 17.77 -19.40
CA PRO A 221 0.17 19.21 -19.61
C PRO A 221 -0.31 19.61 -21.03
N PRO A 222 -0.84 20.84 -21.19
CA PRO A 222 -1.15 21.41 -22.50
C PRO A 222 0.07 21.38 -23.43
N ARG A 223 -0.19 21.21 -24.73
CA ARG A 223 0.86 20.99 -25.73
C ARG A 223 1.18 22.28 -26.48
N ASN A 224 2.39 22.34 -27.03
CA ASN A 224 2.82 23.39 -27.96
C ASN A 224 2.56 24.82 -27.43
N LEU A 225 3.08 25.13 -26.24
CA LEU A 225 3.06 26.50 -25.73
C LEU A 225 3.84 27.41 -26.69
N THR A 226 3.20 28.47 -27.17
CA THR A 226 3.83 29.45 -28.06
C THR A 226 3.61 30.86 -27.52
N LEU A 227 4.63 31.70 -27.70
CA LEU A 227 4.60 33.12 -27.35
C LEU A 227 4.64 33.93 -28.64
N THR A 228 3.60 34.72 -28.87
CA THR A 228 3.56 35.69 -29.97
C THR A 228 3.69 37.10 -29.40
N TYR A 229 4.77 37.79 -29.77
CA TYR A 229 5.07 39.13 -29.27
C TYR A 229 4.29 40.19 -30.06
N LEU A 230 3.50 41.00 -29.35
CA LEU A 230 2.65 42.05 -29.88
C LEU A 230 3.00 43.37 -29.18
N GLU A 231 3.83 44.22 -29.78
CA GLU A 231 4.27 45.51 -29.20
C GLU A 231 4.57 45.49 -27.69
N ASP A 232 3.59 45.75 -26.82
CA ASP A 232 3.70 45.75 -25.36
C ASP A 232 3.18 44.49 -24.63
N ASN A 233 2.58 43.54 -25.35
CA ASN A 233 2.00 42.32 -24.81
C ASN A 233 2.59 41.07 -25.47
N VAL A 234 2.42 39.93 -24.79
CA VAL A 234 2.65 38.61 -25.39
C VAL A 234 1.38 37.80 -25.35
N LEU A 235 1.02 37.25 -26.50
CA LEU A 235 -0.06 36.30 -26.61
C LEU A 235 0.50 34.90 -26.40
N LEU A 236 0.12 34.28 -25.27
CA LEU A 236 0.38 32.88 -24.98
C LEU A 236 -0.72 32.03 -25.60
N SER A 237 -0.34 31.05 -26.40
CA SER A 237 -1.26 30.05 -26.96
C SER A 237 -0.78 28.64 -26.65
N TRP A 238 -1.71 27.70 -26.58
CA TRP A 238 -1.42 26.28 -26.42
C TRP A 238 -2.42 25.43 -27.20
N LYS A 239 -2.15 24.14 -27.28
CA LYS A 239 -3.10 23.12 -27.73
C LYS A 239 -3.59 22.29 -26.53
N PRO A 240 -4.83 21.78 -26.57
CA PRO A 240 -5.31 20.88 -25.54
C PRO A 240 -4.41 19.63 -25.41
N PRO A 241 -4.42 18.98 -24.23
CA PRO A 241 -3.73 17.70 -24.05
C PRO A 241 -4.24 16.66 -25.06
N HIS A 242 -3.45 15.61 -25.28
CA HIS A 242 -3.92 14.48 -26.05
C HIS A 242 -4.78 13.56 -25.18
N THR A 243 -5.86 13.04 -25.74
CA THR A 243 -6.80 12.10 -25.13
C THR A 243 -7.00 10.91 -26.07
N GLN A 244 -7.36 9.74 -25.53
CA GLN A 244 -7.72 8.55 -26.33
C GLN A 244 -9.10 8.65 -26.98
N TYR A 245 -9.89 9.62 -26.54
CA TYR A 245 -11.26 9.85 -26.97
C TYR A 245 -11.42 11.29 -27.45
N ASP A 246 -12.40 11.52 -28.32
CA ASP A 246 -12.72 12.86 -28.81
C ASP A 246 -13.47 13.66 -27.75
N VAL A 247 -12.98 14.86 -27.45
CA VAL A 247 -13.58 15.79 -26.50
C VAL A 247 -13.49 17.22 -27.01
N SER A 248 -14.55 18.00 -26.75
CA SER A 248 -14.55 19.46 -26.96
C SER A 248 -13.46 20.17 -26.15
N GLU A 249 -12.84 21.19 -26.74
CA GLU A 249 -11.85 22.02 -26.04
C GLU A 249 -12.44 22.74 -24.81
N SER A 250 -13.77 22.97 -24.80
CA SER A 250 -14.49 23.58 -23.69
C SER A 250 -14.49 22.73 -22.41
N CYS A 251 -14.22 21.43 -22.52
CA CYS A 251 -14.15 20.53 -21.37
C CYS A 251 -12.84 20.64 -20.58
N PHE A 252 -11.89 21.44 -21.06
CA PHE A 252 -10.60 21.67 -20.42
C PHE A 252 -10.57 23.00 -19.69
N ILE A 253 -10.24 22.94 -18.40
CA ILE A 253 -10.05 24.11 -17.57
C ILE A 253 -8.54 24.26 -17.30
N TYR A 254 -8.01 25.44 -17.58
CA TYR A 254 -6.57 25.71 -17.50
C TYR A 254 -6.22 26.56 -16.28
N GLN A 255 -5.08 26.29 -15.68
CA GLN A 255 -4.46 27.16 -14.67
C GLN A 255 -3.05 27.51 -15.11
N MET A 256 -2.73 28.79 -15.00
CA MET A 256 -1.43 29.35 -15.28
C MET A 256 -0.72 29.73 -13.99
N GLU A 257 0.59 29.52 -13.97
CA GLU A 257 1.49 30.12 -13.00
C GLU A 257 2.41 31.09 -13.76
N LYS A 258 2.38 32.37 -13.40
CA LYS A 258 3.27 33.42 -13.93
C LYS A 258 4.10 33.96 -12.78
N ASN A 259 5.44 33.84 -12.83
CA ASN A 259 6.32 34.34 -11.76
C ASN A 259 5.92 33.87 -10.35
N LYS A 260 5.43 32.63 -10.21
CA LYS A 260 4.88 32.04 -8.97
C LYS A 260 3.51 32.56 -8.53
N GLU A 261 2.87 33.41 -9.33
CA GLU A 261 1.48 33.83 -9.12
C GLU A 261 0.53 32.93 -9.92
N LEU A 262 -0.52 32.45 -9.27
CA LEU A 262 -1.48 31.51 -9.86
C LEU A 262 -2.73 32.22 -10.36
N THR A 263 -3.13 31.90 -11.60
CA THR A 263 -4.39 32.33 -12.20
C THR A 263 -5.12 31.10 -12.74
N SER A 264 -6.29 30.81 -12.18
CA SER A 264 -7.17 29.74 -12.66
C SER A 264 -8.08 30.23 -13.78
N ASP A 265 -8.67 29.28 -14.50
CA ASP A 265 -9.67 29.50 -15.55
C ASP A 265 -9.20 30.46 -16.65
N VAL A 266 -7.93 30.29 -17.07
CA VAL A 266 -7.35 31.10 -18.14
C VAL A 266 -7.86 30.66 -19.51
N SER A 267 -8.28 31.63 -20.33
CA SER A 267 -8.70 31.40 -21.71
C SER A 267 -7.50 31.18 -22.63
N ASN A 268 -7.68 30.35 -23.65
CA ASN A 268 -6.73 30.19 -24.75
C ASN A 268 -7.23 30.96 -25.99
N PRO A 269 -6.48 31.91 -26.56
CA PRO A 269 -5.17 32.39 -26.09
C PRO A 269 -5.28 33.37 -24.90
N HIS A 270 -4.16 33.56 -24.19
CA HIS A 270 -4.07 34.42 -23.02
C HIS A 270 -3.08 35.57 -23.24
N PHE A 271 -3.47 36.80 -22.87
CA PHE A 271 -2.59 37.97 -22.94
C PHE A 271 -1.76 38.10 -21.66
N ILE A 272 -0.45 38.22 -21.85
CA ILE A 272 0.52 38.47 -20.79
C ILE A 272 1.09 39.87 -21.00
N ASN A 273 0.84 40.76 -20.04
CA ASN A 273 1.55 42.05 -19.97
C ASN A 273 3.02 41.79 -19.58
N ILE A 274 3.94 42.29 -20.40
CA ILE A 274 5.38 42.16 -20.23
C ILE A 274 6.01 43.51 -19.88
N GLU A 275 6.07 43.79 -18.59
CA GLU A 275 6.87 44.90 -18.04
C GLU A 275 8.34 44.47 -17.82
N THR A 276 8.57 43.20 -17.48
CA THR A 276 9.88 42.60 -17.20
C THR A 276 9.98 41.18 -17.77
N LYS A 277 11.14 40.51 -17.58
CA LYS A 277 11.21 39.05 -17.78
C LYS A 277 10.17 38.34 -16.91
N CYS A 278 9.58 37.29 -17.46
CA CYS A 278 8.60 36.44 -16.81
C CYS A 278 8.87 34.96 -17.09
N SER A 279 8.42 34.10 -16.19
CA SER A 279 8.37 32.66 -16.37
C SER A 279 6.94 32.16 -16.24
N VAL A 280 6.55 31.22 -17.11
CA VAL A 280 5.17 30.75 -17.22
C VAL A 280 5.12 29.23 -17.29
N ARG A 281 4.21 28.65 -16.51
CA ARG A 281 3.79 27.24 -16.61
C ARG A 281 2.28 27.16 -16.72
N ILE A 282 1.79 26.12 -17.38
CA ILE A 282 0.34 25.87 -17.50
C ILE A 282 0.03 24.41 -17.19
N ARG A 283 -1.13 24.17 -16.56
CA ARG A 283 -1.69 22.84 -16.34
C ARG A 283 -3.17 22.84 -16.66
N VAL A 284 -3.74 21.65 -16.73
CA VAL A 284 -5.13 21.44 -17.15
C VAL A 284 -5.81 20.41 -16.26
N LYS A 285 -7.12 20.57 -16.09
CA LYS A 285 -8.04 19.57 -15.53
C LYS A 285 -9.26 19.44 -16.44
N GLY A 286 -10.04 18.39 -16.24
CA GLY A 286 -11.33 18.23 -16.91
C GLY A 286 -12.45 18.98 -16.19
N GLU A 287 -13.59 19.06 -16.87
CA GLU A 287 -14.84 19.59 -16.33
C GLU A 287 -15.83 18.44 -16.06
N ASN A 288 -16.43 18.43 -14.87
CA ASN A 288 -17.35 17.37 -14.46
C ASN A 288 -18.57 17.22 -15.41
N ILE A 289 -19.06 18.30 -16.02
CA ILE A 289 -20.17 18.23 -16.98
C ILE A 289 -19.83 17.39 -18.23
N CYS A 290 -18.53 17.25 -18.53
CA CYS A 290 -18.03 16.41 -19.60
C CYS A 290 -17.73 14.97 -19.15
N GLY A 291 -18.03 14.59 -17.90
CA GLY A 291 -17.71 13.28 -17.34
C GLY A 291 -16.20 13.06 -17.19
N MET A 292 -15.50 14.09 -16.69
CA MET A 292 -14.05 14.10 -16.54
C MET A 292 -13.63 14.42 -15.12
N ASN A 293 -12.44 13.94 -14.78
CA ASN A 293 -11.78 14.25 -13.51
C ASN A 293 -11.46 15.75 -13.36
N GLU A 294 -11.82 16.32 -12.21
CA GLU A 294 -11.58 17.72 -11.86
C GLU A 294 -10.24 17.95 -11.13
N ASN A 295 -9.43 16.90 -10.95
CA ASN A 295 -8.10 17.03 -10.38
C ASN A 295 -7.11 17.63 -11.38
N TRP A 296 -6.23 18.49 -10.88
CA TRP A 296 -5.19 19.12 -11.69
C TRP A 296 -4.14 18.12 -12.16
N GLY A 297 -3.87 18.12 -13.47
CA GLY A 297 -2.75 17.43 -14.06
C GLY A 297 -1.39 18.04 -13.70
N GLN A 298 -0.35 17.52 -14.34
CA GLN A 298 1.02 18.01 -14.18
C GLN A 298 1.20 19.41 -14.80
N TRP A 299 2.17 20.15 -14.30
CA TRP A 299 2.61 21.41 -14.91
C TRP A 299 3.35 21.14 -16.22
N SER A 300 3.17 22.03 -17.19
CA SER A 300 4.02 22.08 -18.38
C SER A 300 5.46 22.44 -17.97
N GLU A 301 6.37 22.20 -18.91
CA GLU A 301 7.68 22.84 -18.88
C GLU A 301 7.52 24.36 -18.80
N GLU A 302 8.47 25.00 -18.11
CA GLU A 302 8.49 26.45 -17.94
C GLU A 302 8.95 27.13 -19.22
N ILE A 303 8.19 28.13 -19.68
CA ILE A 303 8.58 29.01 -20.79
C ILE A 303 8.91 30.40 -20.26
N SER A 304 10.04 30.94 -20.71
CA SER A 304 10.46 32.30 -20.38
C SER A 304 9.90 33.30 -21.40
N CYS A 305 9.38 34.42 -20.90
CA CYS A 305 8.91 35.57 -21.67
C CYS A 305 9.63 36.85 -21.21
N GLY A 306 9.66 37.88 -22.04
CA GLY A 306 10.31 39.16 -21.70
C GLY A 306 10.58 40.01 -22.93
N LYS A 307 10.71 41.34 -22.77
CA LYS A 307 11.10 42.21 -23.88
C LYS A 307 12.49 41.79 -24.38
N PHE A 308 12.62 41.50 -25.68
CA PHE A 308 13.91 41.31 -26.32
C PHE A 308 14.66 42.65 -26.29
N THR A 309 15.68 42.77 -25.45
CA THR A 309 16.72 43.80 -25.64
C THR A 309 17.63 43.31 -26.76
N PRO A 310 17.67 43.98 -27.93
CA PRO A 310 18.67 43.65 -28.94
C PRO A 310 20.06 43.86 -28.34
N CYS A 311 20.98 42.93 -28.63
CA CYS A 311 22.38 43.11 -28.28
C CYS A 311 22.87 44.42 -28.91
N LYS A 312 23.36 45.34 -28.07
CA LYS A 312 24.01 46.58 -28.52
C LYS A 312 25.38 46.29 -29.11
#